data_AF-L2FH57-F1
#
_entry.id   AF-L2FH57-F1
#
_cell.length_a   1.000
_cell.length_b   1.000
_cell.length_c   1.000
_cell.angle_alpha   90.00
_cell.angle_beta   90.00
_cell.angle_gamma   90.00
#
_symmetry.space_group_name_H-M   'P 1'
#
loop_
_entity.id
_entity.type
_entity.pdbx_description
1 polymer ?
#
loop_
_entity_poly.entity_id
_entity_poly.type
_entity_poly.pdbx_seq_one_letter_code
_entity_poly.pdbx_strand_id
1 'polypeptide(L)'
;MHYPLPPIRRFDRGGFLLILTAVIADEIVALTFSAPAWLFLTFQSPAPAPLFFPPDPGEPLGRITFELFNDAVPKTAENFRQFCTGESKNAQGRPQGYKGSKFHRIIQGFMCQGGDFLNGDGTGSTCIYGTTKFADENFNLKHDQPGLLSMANAGPNTNGSQFFITTVPTPFLDNKHVVFGKVVDGMDVVKMMEATKTGYRGKDQPNQDVVIAQCGEMDASEEEAIDWSHMFPRDMPNPIIPV
;
A
#
# COMPACT_ATOMS: atom_id res chain seq x y z
N MET A 1 0.21 40.26 -28.78
CA MET A 1 -0.76 39.23 -29.21
C MET A 1 -1.16 38.44 -27.98
N HIS A 2 -2.36 38.66 -27.45
CA HIS A 2 -2.91 37.88 -26.34
C HIS A 2 -3.69 36.70 -26.91
N TYR A 3 -3.33 35.48 -26.52
CA TYR A 3 -4.21 34.33 -26.65
C TYR A 3 -4.98 34.17 -25.33
N PRO A 4 -6.32 34.08 -25.35
CA PRO A 4 -7.07 33.74 -24.16
C PRO A 4 -6.89 32.25 -23.84
N LEU A 5 -6.57 31.94 -22.59
CA LEU A 5 -6.60 30.58 -22.05
C LEU A 5 -8.05 30.08 -21.99
N PRO A 6 -8.30 28.77 -22.25
CA PRO A 6 -9.62 28.19 -22.10
C PRO A 6 -10.07 28.16 -20.63
N PRO A 7 -11.39 28.19 -20.35
CA PRO A 7 -11.90 28.20 -18.99
C PRO A 7 -11.58 26.89 -18.27
N ILE A 8 -10.85 27.00 -17.16
CA ILE A 8 -10.62 25.92 -16.22
C ILE A 8 -11.97 25.56 -15.59
N ARG A 9 -12.43 24.32 -15.81
CA ARG A 9 -13.58 23.76 -15.11
C ARG A 9 -13.23 23.69 -13.62
N ARG A 10 -13.96 24.44 -12.79
CA ARG A 10 -14.00 24.26 -11.34
C ARG A 10 -14.44 22.83 -11.06
N PHE A 11 -13.55 22.03 -10.47
CA PHE A 11 -13.96 21.01 -9.51
C PHE A 11 -13.92 21.68 -8.15
N ASP A 12 -15.08 21.95 -7.57
CA ASP A 12 -15.18 22.45 -6.20
C ASP A 12 -14.62 21.37 -5.25
N ARG A 13 -13.38 21.58 -4.80
CA ARG A 13 -12.87 21.01 -3.55
C ARG A 13 -12.85 22.14 -2.52
N GLY A 14 -13.92 22.21 -1.72
CA GLY A 14 -13.95 23.01 -0.50
C GLY A 14 -14.01 22.07 0.68
N GLY A 15 -12.86 21.81 1.31
CA GLY A 15 -12.77 21.21 2.63
C GLY A 15 -11.98 22.15 3.53
N PHE A 16 -12.69 22.92 4.36
CA PHE A 16 -12.15 23.68 5.48
C PHE A 16 -12.76 23.10 6.76
N LEU A 17 -11.92 22.87 7.76
CA LEU A 17 -12.34 22.52 9.12
C LEU A 17 -12.59 23.82 9.90
N LEU A 18 -13.85 24.09 10.25
CA LEU A 18 -14.22 25.16 11.17
C LEU A 18 -14.73 24.51 12.46
N ILE A 19 -13.92 24.53 13.52
CA ILE A 19 -14.39 24.13 14.86
C ILE A 19 -15.02 25.37 15.50
N LEU A 20 -16.34 25.47 15.44
CA LEU A 20 -17.11 26.27 16.39
C LEU A 20 -17.76 25.30 17.37
N THR A 21 -17.29 25.31 18.61
CA THR A 21 -18.01 24.73 19.73
C THR A 21 -19.26 25.57 20.00
N ALA A 22 -20.44 24.97 19.85
CA ALA A 22 -21.68 25.47 20.43
C ALA A 22 -22.43 24.28 21.04
N VAL A 23 -22.57 24.28 22.36
CA VAL A 23 -23.41 23.34 23.11
C VAL A 23 -24.82 23.89 23.11
N ILE A 24 -25.78 23.20 22.47
CA ILE A 24 -27.20 23.33 22.77
C ILE A 24 -27.86 21.95 22.65
N ALA A 25 -28.43 21.50 23.77
CA ALA A 25 -29.47 20.47 23.97
C ALA A 25 -29.47 19.20 23.09
N ASP A 26 -29.19 18.07 23.75
CA ASP A 26 -29.73 16.72 23.52
C ASP A 26 -30.17 16.35 22.09
N GLU A 27 -29.22 15.90 21.27
CA GLU A 27 -29.22 14.62 20.52
C GLU A 27 -27.96 14.59 19.62
N ILE A 28 -27.07 13.62 19.82
CA ILE A 28 -25.90 13.40 18.94
C ILE A 28 -26.31 12.40 17.85
N VAL A 29 -26.49 12.90 16.63
CA VAL A 29 -26.37 12.07 15.41
C VAL A 29 -24.98 12.34 14.84
N ALA A 30 -24.04 11.42 15.07
CA ALA A 30 -22.73 11.45 14.44
C ALA A 30 -22.84 10.89 13.01
N LEU A 31 -22.66 11.74 12.00
CA LEU A 31 -22.34 11.31 10.64
C LEU A 31 -20.83 11.26 10.52
N THR A 32 -20.27 10.05 10.49
CA THR A 32 -18.84 9.83 10.26
C THR A 32 -18.55 9.92 8.77
N PHE A 33 -17.68 10.86 8.38
CA PHE A 33 -17.05 10.85 7.05
C PHE A 33 -15.64 10.28 7.21
N SER A 34 -15.35 9.19 6.50
CA SER A 34 -14.04 8.54 6.49
C SER A 34 -13.03 9.40 5.72
N ALA A 35 -11.95 9.81 6.38
CA ALA A 35 -10.74 10.29 5.71
C ALA A 35 -10.09 9.13 4.90
N PRO A 36 -9.28 9.41 3.87
CA PRO A 36 -8.46 8.37 3.25
C PRO A 36 -7.43 7.86 4.26
N ALA A 37 -7.45 6.56 4.52
CA ALA A 37 -6.48 5.89 5.39
C ALA A 37 -5.17 5.64 4.62
N TRP A 38 -4.06 6.12 5.15
CA TRP A 38 -2.72 5.89 4.63
C TRP A 38 -2.07 4.75 5.41
N LEU A 39 -1.37 3.82 4.73
CA LEU A 39 -0.68 2.71 5.41
C LEU A 39 0.81 2.70 5.09
N PHE A 40 1.62 2.24 6.03
CA PHE A 40 3.05 2.07 5.84
C PHE A 40 3.53 0.66 6.16
N LEU A 41 4.57 0.24 5.44
CA LEU A 41 5.34 -0.98 5.68
C LEU A 41 6.82 -0.59 5.83
N THR A 42 7.52 -1.07 6.87
CA THR A 42 8.99 -0.97 6.99
C THR A 42 9.64 -2.32 6.75
N PHE A 43 10.80 -2.34 6.11
CA PHE A 43 11.47 -3.57 5.66
C PHE A 43 12.83 -3.82 6.33
N GLN A 44 13.14 -5.07 6.68
CA GLN A 44 14.45 -5.48 7.22
C GLN A 44 14.88 -6.85 6.62
N SER A 45 16.19 -7.07 6.43
CA SER A 45 16.77 -8.32 5.90
C SER A 45 17.48 -9.13 6.99
N PRO A 46 17.34 -10.48 7.07
CA PRO A 46 18.20 -11.34 7.88
C PRO A 46 19.47 -11.78 7.10
N ALA A 47 20.64 -11.63 7.72
CA ALA A 47 22.02 -11.81 7.20
C ALA A 47 22.46 -13.27 6.84
N PRO A 48 23.66 -13.54 6.25
CA PRO A 48 24.36 -12.88 5.10
C PRO A 48 24.99 -13.85 4.04
N ALA A 49 25.25 -13.37 2.79
CA ALA A 49 26.40 -13.67 1.88
C ALA A 49 26.23 -13.03 0.46
N PRO A 50 27.31 -12.70 -0.30
CA PRO A 50 27.56 -11.34 -0.80
C PRO A 50 27.18 -11.08 -2.27
N LEU A 51 26.79 -9.83 -2.60
CA LEU A 51 27.32 -9.08 -3.77
C LEU A 51 26.77 -7.62 -3.81
N PHE A 52 27.71 -6.67 -3.75
CA PHE A 52 27.69 -5.27 -4.23
C PHE A 52 26.72 -4.23 -3.61
N PHE A 53 27.33 -3.35 -2.78
CA PHE A 53 26.91 -2.10 -2.11
C PHE A 53 25.99 -2.18 -0.86
N PRO A 54 26.43 -1.63 0.30
CA PRO A 54 25.78 -1.86 1.60
C PRO A 54 24.75 -0.77 1.95
N PRO A 55 23.68 -1.15 2.65
CA PRO A 55 23.46 -0.73 4.01
C PRO A 55 24.01 -1.81 4.95
N ASP A 56 24.45 -1.43 6.13
CA ASP A 56 25.12 -2.31 7.08
C ASP A 56 24.23 -3.54 7.45
N PRO A 57 24.83 -4.68 7.82
CA PRO A 57 24.08 -5.88 8.20
C PRO A 57 23.07 -5.57 9.31
N GLY A 58 21.78 -5.72 8.99
CA GLY A 58 20.67 -5.44 9.90
C GLY A 58 20.00 -4.08 9.71
N GLU A 59 20.48 -3.23 8.80
CA GLU A 59 19.83 -1.96 8.50
C GLU A 59 18.51 -2.14 7.73
N PRO A 60 17.47 -1.36 8.07
CA PRO A 60 16.24 -1.34 7.30
C PRO A 60 16.47 -0.89 5.85
N LEU A 61 15.82 -1.56 4.89
CA LEU A 61 15.83 -1.13 3.48
C LEU A 61 15.11 0.21 3.28
N GLY A 62 14.22 0.56 4.21
CA GLY A 62 13.43 1.78 4.19
C GLY A 62 11.96 1.51 4.52
N ARG A 63 11.13 2.51 4.23
CA ARG A 63 9.68 2.51 4.42
C ARG A 63 9.00 2.65 3.06
N ILE A 64 7.89 1.94 2.88
CA ILE A 64 6.98 2.12 1.75
C ILE A 64 5.63 2.58 2.31
N THR A 65 5.12 3.68 1.77
CA THR A 65 3.82 4.25 2.14
C THR A 65 2.85 4.07 0.98
N PHE A 66 1.64 3.62 1.28
CA PHE A 66 0.59 3.35 0.31
C PHE A 66 -0.64 4.24 0.54
N GLU A 67 -1.20 4.74 -0.55
CA GLU A 67 -2.59 5.20 -0.62
C GLU A 67 -3.48 3.98 -0.89
N LEU A 68 -4.55 3.79 -0.12
CA LEU A 68 -5.58 2.79 -0.44
C LEU A 68 -6.82 3.45 -1.07
N PHE A 69 -7.34 2.82 -2.12
CA PHE A 69 -8.50 3.29 -2.86
C PHE A 69 -9.82 2.83 -2.22
N ASN A 70 -10.05 3.26 -0.97
CA ASN A 70 -11.24 2.90 -0.19
C ASN A 70 -12.56 3.36 -0.84
N ASP A 71 -12.51 4.40 -1.67
CA ASP A 71 -13.63 4.91 -2.45
C ASP A 71 -14.02 3.98 -3.62
N ALA A 72 -13.04 3.29 -4.21
CA ALA A 72 -13.25 2.39 -5.34
C ALA A 72 -13.46 0.93 -4.92
N VAL A 73 -12.71 0.45 -3.92
CA VAL A 73 -12.68 -0.96 -3.48
C VAL A 73 -12.62 -1.08 -1.94
N PRO A 74 -13.66 -0.62 -1.23
CA PRO A 74 -13.65 -0.53 0.24
C PRO A 74 -13.43 -1.86 0.94
N LYS A 75 -13.94 -2.98 0.40
CA LYS A 75 -13.70 -4.29 1.02
C LYS A 75 -12.23 -4.67 0.85
N THR A 76 -11.71 -4.56 -0.36
CA THR A 76 -10.32 -4.92 -0.64
C THR A 76 -9.34 -4.09 0.19
N ALA A 77 -9.59 -2.78 0.29
CA ALA A 77 -8.82 -1.86 1.11
C ALA A 77 -8.87 -2.22 2.60
N GLU A 78 -10.06 -2.46 3.16
CA GLU A 78 -10.23 -2.79 4.58
C GLU A 78 -9.56 -4.13 4.95
N ASN A 79 -9.64 -5.12 4.07
CA ASN A 79 -8.95 -6.40 4.25
C ASN A 79 -7.43 -6.20 4.36
N PHE A 80 -6.85 -5.38 3.50
CA PHE A 80 -5.42 -5.07 3.57
C PHE A 80 -5.06 -4.26 4.82
N ARG A 81 -5.84 -3.22 5.14
CA ARG A 81 -5.62 -2.35 6.31
C ARG A 81 -5.57 -3.14 7.62
N GLN A 82 -6.53 -4.02 7.87
CA GLN A 82 -6.57 -4.81 9.11
C GLN A 82 -5.39 -5.79 9.26
N PHE A 83 -4.85 -6.30 8.16
CA PHE A 83 -3.62 -7.11 8.19
C PHE A 83 -2.36 -6.27 8.42
N CYS A 84 -2.35 -4.99 8.06
CA CYS A 84 -1.28 -4.07 8.43
C CYS A 84 -1.36 -3.67 9.91
N THR A 85 -2.55 -3.35 10.44
CA THR A 85 -2.72 -2.89 11.83
C THR A 85 -2.67 -4.02 12.86
N GLY A 86 -2.93 -5.26 12.43
CA GLY A 86 -3.02 -6.42 13.33
C GLY A 86 -4.34 -6.50 14.09
N GLU A 87 -5.37 -5.77 13.65
CA GLU A 87 -6.75 -5.91 14.15
C GLU A 87 -7.34 -7.28 13.85
N SER A 88 -6.93 -7.88 12.72
CA SER A 88 -7.29 -9.26 12.40
C SER A 88 -6.65 -10.22 13.40
N LYS A 89 -7.44 -11.17 13.90
CA LYS A 89 -7.00 -12.15 14.91
C LYS A 89 -7.14 -13.56 14.38
N ASN A 90 -6.16 -14.40 14.70
CA ASN A 90 -6.23 -15.82 14.40
C ASN A 90 -7.22 -16.54 15.34
N ALA A 91 -7.42 -17.85 15.12
CA ALA A 91 -8.32 -18.69 15.94
C ALA A 91 -7.98 -18.72 17.45
N GLN A 92 -6.77 -18.30 17.84
CA GLN A 92 -6.30 -18.22 19.22
C GLN A 92 -6.45 -16.81 19.80
N GLY A 93 -7.07 -15.88 19.08
CA GLY A 93 -7.27 -14.49 19.48
C GLY A 93 -6.01 -13.62 19.40
N ARG A 94 -4.94 -14.08 18.75
CA ARG A 94 -3.69 -13.32 18.60
C ARG A 94 -3.71 -12.49 17.31
N PRO A 95 -3.14 -11.27 17.31
CA PRO A 95 -2.95 -10.49 16.09
C PRO A 95 -2.30 -11.30 14.97
N GLN A 96 -2.83 -11.16 13.76
CA GLN A 96 -2.37 -11.85 12.57
C GLN A 96 -2.36 -10.86 11.40
N GLY A 97 -1.29 -10.87 10.61
CA GLY A 97 -1.14 -9.92 9.51
C GLY A 97 0.28 -9.87 8.95
N TYR A 98 0.62 -8.75 8.33
CA TYR A 98 1.83 -8.64 7.51
C TYR A 98 3.13 -8.44 8.29
N LYS A 99 3.07 -8.04 9.56
CA LYS A 99 4.27 -7.88 10.40
C LYS A 99 5.01 -9.22 10.54
N GLY A 100 6.28 -9.22 10.16
CA GLY A 100 7.15 -10.39 10.13
C GLY A 100 6.95 -11.30 8.91
N SER A 101 5.99 -10.99 8.03
CA SER A 101 5.81 -11.72 6.77
C SER A 101 6.82 -11.26 5.72
N LYS A 102 7.02 -12.08 4.68
CA LYS A 102 8.05 -11.85 3.65
C LYS A 102 7.49 -11.76 2.25
N PHE A 103 8.26 -11.10 1.39
CA PHE A 103 8.08 -11.16 -0.05
C PHE A 103 8.66 -12.47 -0.55
N HIS A 104 7.79 -13.45 -0.79
CA HIS A 104 8.19 -14.81 -1.14
C HIS A 104 8.47 -14.96 -2.64
N ARG A 105 8.08 -13.99 -3.47
CA ARG A 105 8.26 -14.01 -4.92
C ARG A 105 8.55 -12.61 -5.47
N ILE A 106 9.68 -12.43 -6.14
CA ILE A 106 10.10 -11.17 -6.76
C ILE A 106 10.58 -11.45 -8.19
N ILE A 107 10.05 -10.69 -9.15
CA ILE A 107 10.41 -10.82 -10.58
C ILE A 107 10.81 -9.44 -11.10
N GLN A 108 12.07 -9.32 -11.48
CA GLN A 108 12.61 -8.10 -12.07
C GLN A 108 11.91 -7.75 -13.40
N GLY A 109 11.55 -6.49 -13.56
CA GLY A 109 10.76 -5.98 -14.68
C GLY A 109 9.29 -6.38 -14.62
N PHE A 110 8.77 -6.76 -13.45
CA PHE A 110 7.38 -7.18 -13.30
C PHE A 110 6.76 -6.72 -11.97
N MET A 111 7.08 -7.39 -10.86
CA MET A 111 6.41 -7.17 -9.57
C MET A 111 7.14 -7.80 -8.37
N CYS A 112 6.79 -7.31 -7.18
CA CYS A 112 7.18 -7.86 -5.88
C CYS A 112 5.93 -8.38 -5.15
N GLN A 113 5.84 -9.68 -4.88
CA GLN A 113 4.68 -10.35 -4.26
C GLN A 113 4.98 -10.81 -2.82
N GLY A 114 4.03 -10.52 -1.93
CA GLY A 114 4.06 -10.84 -0.50
C GLY A 114 2.68 -11.15 0.05
N GLY A 115 2.53 -11.05 1.38
CA GLY A 115 1.23 -11.19 2.06
C GLY A 115 0.81 -12.63 2.42
N ASP A 116 1.64 -13.63 2.14
CA ASP A 116 1.48 -14.97 2.72
C ASP A 116 2.15 -15.01 4.09
N PHE A 117 1.41 -14.60 5.13
CA PHE A 117 1.87 -14.68 6.52
C PHE A 117 1.51 -16.01 7.20
N LEU A 118 0.88 -16.95 6.48
CA LEU A 118 0.51 -18.27 7.01
C LEU A 118 1.63 -19.27 6.79
N ASN A 119 2.10 -19.37 5.54
CA ASN A 119 3.10 -20.35 5.12
C ASN A 119 4.39 -19.67 4.62
N GLY A 120 4.31 -18.44 4.13
CA GLY A 120 5.46 -17.68 3.65
C GLY A 120 6.06 -18.20 2.35
N ASP A 121 5.33 -19.01 1.58
CA ASP A 121 5.79 -19.63 0.34
C ASP A 121 4.84 -19.42 -0.85
N GLY A 122 3.74 -18.71 -0.63
CA GLY A 122 2.71 -18.43 -1.62
C GLY A 122 1.53 -19.40 -1.61
N THR A 123 1.56 -20.43 -0.75
CA THR A 123 0.45 -21.40 -0.63
C THR A 123 -0.59 -20.97 0.40
N GLY A 124 -0.23 -20.08 1.33
CA GLY A 124 -1.12 -19.59 2.37
C GLY A 124 -1.94 -18.38 1.92
N SER A 125 -3.23 -18.38 2.24
CA SER A 125 -4.13 -17.25 2.00
C SER A 125 -5.31 -17.27 2.97
N THR A 126 -5.73 -16.11 3.44
CA THR A 126 -6.91 -15.91 4.28
C THR A 126 -7.48 -14.50 4.08
N CYS A 127 -8.68 -14.23 4.57
CA CYS A 127 -9.26 -12.87 4.57
C CYS A 127 -9.95 -12.56 5.89
N ILE A 128 -10.23 -11.28 6.14
CA ILE A 128 -10.88 -10.83 7.38
C ILE A 128 -12.37 -11.20 7.48
N TYR A 129 -12.96 -11.68 6.39
CA TYR A 129 -14.42 -11.90 6.26
C TYR A 129 -14.88 -13.29 6.75
N GLY A 130 -14.13 -13.92 7.65
CA GLY A 130 -14.49 -15.22 8.22
C GLY A 130 -14.44 -16.40 7.23
N THR A 131 -13.82 -16.22 6.07
CA THR A 131 -13.62 -17.26 5.06
C THR A 131 -12.15 -17.27 4.62
N THR A 132 -11.74 -18.28 3.83
CA THR A 132 -10.38 -18.34 3.30
C THR A 132 -10.14 -17.41 2.10
N LYS A 133 -11.21 -16.90 1.48
CA LYS A 133 -11.14 -16.07 0.28
C LYS A 133 -12.38 -15.19 0.09
N PHE A 134 -12.23 -14.06 -0.59
CA PHE A 134 -13.32 -13.17 -0.98
C PHE A 134 -13.34 -12.87 -2.49
N ALA A 135 -14.48 -12.40 -2.97
CA ALA A 135 -14.75 -12.12 -4.37
C ALA A 135 -13.95 -10.93 -4.91
N ASP A 136 -13.78 -10.86 -6.23
CA ASP A 136 -13.25 -9.66 -6.89
C ASP A 136 -14.27 -8.53 -6.76
N GLU A 137 -13.86 -7.40 -6.21
CA GLU A 137 -14.78 -6.30 -5.90
C GLU A 137 -15.19 -5.51 -7.16
N ASN A 138 -14.20 -5.08 -7.96
CA ASN A 138 -14.36 -4.60 -9.32
C ASN A 138 -13.00 -4.53 -10.04
N PHE A 139 -13.02 -4.18 -11.33
CA PHE A 139 -11.81 -4.03 -12.17
C PHE A 139 -11.77 -2.65 -12.86
N ASN A 140 -12.29 -1.62 -12.20
CA ASN A 140 -12.36 -0.27 -12.76
C ASN A 140 -10.96 0.34 -12.95
N LEU A 141 -10.07 0.05 -12.00
CA LEU A 141 -8.67 0.48 -12.02
C LEU A 141 -7.81 -0.50 -12.83
N LYS A 142 -6.83 0.04 -13.56
CA LYS A 142 -5.95 -0.72 -14.47
C LYS A 142 -4.51 -0.72 -13.98
N HIS A 143 -3.72 -1.67 -14.46
CA HIS A 143 -2.31 -1.80 -14.12
C HIS A 143 -1.44 -1.00 -15.11
N ASP A 144 -1.66 0.31 -15.20
CA ASP A 144 -1.10 1.17 -16.23
C ASP A 144 0.22 1.88 -15.84
N GLN A 145 0.64 1.77 -14.58
CA GLN A 145 1.84 2.41 -14.06
C GLN A 145 2.58 1.54 -13.03
N PRO A 146 3.88 1.80 -12.78
CA PRO A 146 4.60 1.21 -11.65
C PRO A 146 4.07 1.73 -10.30
N GLY A 147 4.30 0.97 -9.25
CA GLY A 147 3.91 1.31 -7.88
C GLY A 147 2.45 1.04 -7.56
N LEU A 148 1.71 0.32 -8.40
CA LEU A 148 0.33 -0.07 -8.07
C LEU A 148 0.31 -1.27 -7.13
N LEU A 149 -0.58 -1.20 -6.14
CA LEU A 149 -0.83 -2.25 -5.16
C LEU A 149 -2.08 -3.04 -5.60
N SER A 150 -1.93 -4.36 -5.77
CA SER A 150 -2.96 -5.21 -6.35
C SER A 150 -3.02 -6.60 -5.71
N MET A 151 -4.21 -7.19 -5.68
CA MET A 151 -4.46 -8.48 -5.02
C MET A 151 -3.92 -9.65 -5.84
N ALA A 152 -3.14 -10.51 -5.20
CA ALA A 152 -2.81 -11.81 -5.77
C ALA A 152 -3.99 -12.78 -5.54
N ASN A 153 -4.23 -13.65 -6.52
CA ASN A 153 -5.28 -14.65 -6.45
C ASN A 153 -4.89 -15.94 -7.20
N ALA A 154 -5.66 -17.00 -6.99
CA ALA A 154 -5.53 -18.30 -7.65
C ALA A 154 -6.66 -18.52 -8.68
N GLY A 155 -7.10 -17.44 -9.34
CA GLY A 155 -8.24 -17.41 -10.26
C GLY A 155 -9.37 -16.49 -9.77
N PRO A 156 -10.45 -16.36 -10.55
CA PRO A 156 -11.54 -15.44 -10.24
C PRO A 156 -12.13 -15.67 -8.84
N ASN A 157 -12.37 -14.58 -8.11
CA ASN A 157 -12.99 -14.59 -6.77
C ASN A 157 -12.22 -15.41 -5.72
N THR A 158 -10.88 -15.33 -5.76
CA THR A 158 -10.00 -16.03 -4.80
C THR A 158 -9.02 -15.08 -4.10
N ASN A 159 -9.43 -13.82 -3.90
CA ASN A 159 -8.63 -12.86 -3.15
C ASN A 159 -8.51 -13.29 -1.69
N GLY A 160 -7.36 -13.04 -1.08
CA GLY A 160 -7.14 -13.32 0.35
C GLY A 160 -6.18 -12.31 0.95
N SER A 161 -5.02 -12.75 1.40
CA SER A 161 -4.03 -11.88 2.06
C SER A 161 -2.84 -11.54 1.17
N GLN A 162 -2.63 -12.29 0.09
CA GLN A 162 -1.50 -12.06 -0.80
C GLN A 162 -1.74 -10.85 -1.70
N PHE A 163 -0.68 -10.07 -1.90
CA PHE A 163 -0.68 -8.87 -2.73
C PHE A 163 0.63 -8.77 -3.51
N PHE A 164 0.65 -7.91 -4.52
CA PHE A 164 1.87 -7.54 -5.22
C PHE A 164 1.94 -6.03 -5.50
N ILE A 165 3.16 -5.54 -5.63
CA ILE A 165 3.48 -4.17 -6.03
C ILE A 165 4.06 -4.23 -7.44
N THR A 166 3.47 -3.50 -8.39
CA THR A 166 4.00 -3.43 -9.76
C THR A 166 5.28 -2.61 -9.83
N THR A 167 6.24 -3.03 -10.65
CA THR A 167 7.46 -2.25 -10.93
C THR A 167 7.49 -1.66 -12.33
N VAL A 168 6.54 -2.10 -13.17
CA VAL A 168 6.26 -1.61 -14.53
C VAL A 168 4.74 -1.67 -14.79
N PRO A 169 4.22 -1.02 -15.85
CA PRO A 169 2.84 -1.27 -16.30
C PRO A 169 2.62 -2.75 -16.66
N THR A 170 1.52 -3.33 -16.21
CA THR A 170 1.19 -4.77 -16.36
C THR A 170 -0.24 -5.00 -16.88
N PRO A 171 -0.63 -4.44 -18.04
CA PRO A 171 -2.01 -4.47 -18.54
C PRO A 171 -2.55 -5.90 -18.80
N PHE A 172 -1.69 -6.91 -18.92
CA PHE A 172 -2.10 -8.31 -19.04
C PHE A 172 -2.73 -8.89 -17.77
N LEU A 173 -2.62 -8.19 -16.64
CA LEU A 173 -3.28 -8.48 -15.36
C LEU A 173 -4.64 -7.79 -15.21
N ASP A 174 -5.01 -6.90 -16.14
CA ASP A 174 -6.28 -6.19 -16.09
C ASP A 174 -7.47 -7.16 -16.15
N ASN A 175 -8.49 -6.86 -15.35
CA ASN A 175 -9.70 -7.68 -15.18
C ASN A 175 -9.44 -9.08 -14.60
N LYS A 176 -8.25 -9.32 -14.06
CA LYS A 176 -7.88 -10.57 -13.37
C LYS A 176 -7.46 -10.32 -11.93
N HIS A 177 -6.87 -9.17 -11.65
CA HIS A 177 -6.41 -8.78 -10.32
C HIS A 177 -7.02 -7.43 -9.94
N VAL A 178 -7.46 -7.31 -8.70
CA VAL A 178 -8.08 -6.09 -8.17
C VAL A 178 -6.97 -5.13 -7.74
N VAL A 179 -6.82 -4.01 -8.43
CA VAL A 179 -5.99 -2.88 -7.98
C VAL A 179 -6.71 -2.18 -6.84
N PHE A 180 -6.01 -1.94 -5.73
CA PHE A 180 -6.63 -1.38 -4.52
C PHE A 180 -5.80 -0.30 -3.82
N GLY A 181 -4.65 0.06 -4.37
CA GLY A 181 -3.85 1.17 -3.86
C GLY A 181 -2.67 1.50 -4.76
N LYS A 182 -1.83 2.41 -4.29
CA LYS A 182 -0.55 2.76 -4.94
C LYS A 182 0.49 3.19 -3.90
N VAL A 183 1.76 3.02 -4.25
CA VAL A 183 2.90 3.60 -3.52
C VAL A 183 2.87 5.11 -3.70
N VAL A 184 2.96 5.85 -2.59
CA VAL A 184 3.12 7.31 -2.59
C VAL A 184 4.48 7.76 -2.09
N ASP A 185 5.14 6.93 -1.29
CA ASP A 185 6.52 7.13 -0.86
C ASP A 185 7.24 5.78 -0.73
N GLY A 186 8.56 5.75 -0.94
CA GLY A 186 9.37 4.53 -0.87
C GLY A 186 9.43 3.71 -2.17
N MET A 187 9.20 4.31 -3.33
CA MET A 187 9.32 3.60 -4.62
C MET A 187 10.78 3.18 -4.93
N ASP A 188 11.75 3.91 -4.40
CA ASP A 188 13.17 3.52 -4.38
C ASP A 188 13.38 2.21 -3.60
N VAL A 189 12.71 2.02 -2.45
CA VAL A 189 12.71 0.77 -1.69
C VAL A 189 12.13 -0.37 -2.52
N VAL A 190 11.02 -0.15 -3.22
CA VAL A 190 10.43 -1.15 -4.14
C VAL A 190 11.44 -1.56 -5.22
N LYS A 191 12.16 -0.60 -5.81
CA LYS A 191 13.20 -0.89 -6.82
C LYS A 191 14.39 -1.65 -6.23
N MET A 192 14.79 -1.35 -5.00
CA MET A 192 15.82 -2.12 -4.30
C MET A 192 15.37 -3.56 -4.04
N MET A 193 14.12 -3.76 -3.62
CA MET A 193 13.53 -5.09 -3.47
C MET A 193 13.52 -5.85 -4.80
N GLU A 194 13.09 -5.21 -5.88
CA GLU A 194 13.08 -5.79 -7.23
C GLU A 194 14.47 -6.20 -7.72
N ALA A 195 15.50 -5.42 -7.40
CA ALA A 195 16.89 -5.70 -7.77
C ALA A 195 17.54 -6.85 -6.97
N THR A 196 16.83 -7.41 -5.98
CA THR A 196 17.33 -8.54 -5.20
C THR A 196 17.49 -9.77 -6.08
N LYS A 197 18.61 -10.48 -5.91
CA LYS A 197 18.86 -11.73 -6.62
C LYS A 197 17.84 -12.79 -6.22
N THR A 198 17.25 -13.45 -7.21
CA THR A 198 16.29 -14.54 -7.01
C THR A 198 16.77 -15.84 -7.67
N GLY A 199 16.12 -16.95 -7.36
CA GLY A 199 16.28 -18.22 -8.08
C GLY A 199 17.14 -19.28 -7.39
N TYR A 200 17.96 -18.94 -6.40
CA TYR A 200 18.84 -19.91 -5.75
C TYR A 200 18.08 -20.89 -4.82
N ARG A 201 17.05 -20.38 -4.12
CA ARG A 201 16.23 -21.16 -3.16
C ARG A 201 14.96 -21.75 -3.80
N GLY A 202 14.56 -21.21 -4.93
CA GLY A 202 13.34 -21.55 -5.65
C GLY A 202 13.09 -20.56 -6.79
N LYS A 203 12.25 -20.94 -7.75
CA LYS A 203 11.92 -20.07 -8.90
C LYS A 203 11.33 -18.75 -8.39
N ASP A 204 11.89 -17.63 -8.86
CA ASP A 204 11.48 -16.26 -8.51
C ASP A 204 11.56 -15.95 -7.00
N GLN A 205 12.16 -16.82 -6.18
CA GLN A 205 12.28 -16.63 -4.74
C GLN A 205 13.53 -15.79 -4.43
N PRO A 206 13.43 -14.74 -3.60
CA PRO A 206 14.59 -13.99 -3.14
C PRO A 206 15.63 -14.86 -2.43
N ASN A 207 16.89 -14.69 -2.81
CA ASN A 207 18.00 -15.42 -2.22
C ASN A 207 18.22 -15.00 -0.76
N GLN A 208 17.92 -13.74 -0.44
CA GLN A 208 17.85 -13.19 0.92
C GLN A 208 16.39 -12.82 1.20
N ASP A 209 15.90 -13.13 2.40
CA ASP A 209 14.52 -12.85 2.76
C ASP A 209 14.29 -11.32 2.85
N VAL A 210 13.27 -10.84 2.14
CA VAL A 210 12.80 -9.45 2.24
C VAL A 210 11.57 -9.45 3.15
N VAL A 211 11.73 -8.95 4.38
CA VAL A 211 10.72 -9.08 5.45
C VAL A 211 10.11 -7.73 5.79
N ILE A 212 8.80 -7.70 6.01
CA ILE A 212 8.07 -6.56 6.57
C ILE A 212 8.35 -6.54 8.08
N ALA A 213 9.26 -5.69 8.53
CA ALA A 213 9.66 -5.57 9.92
C ALA A 213 8.56 -4.96 10.80
N GLN A 214 7.91 -3.89 10.33
CA GLN A 214 6.73 -3.28 10.95
C GLN A 214 5.74 -2.85 9.88
N CYS A 215 4.47 -2.76 10.27
CA CYS A 215 3.41 -2.24 9.44
C CYS A 215 2.31 -1.63 10.31
N GLY A 216 1.55 -0.71 9.74
CA GLY A 216 0.46 -0.04 10.43
C GLY A 216 -0.24 0.98 9.54
N GLU A 217 -1.27 1.59 10.09
CA GLU A 217 -1.98 2.72 9.52
C GLU A 217 -1.36 4.02 10.07
N MET A 218 -1.30 5.05 9.22
CA MET A 218 -0.86 6.41 9.55
C MET A 218 -2.09 7.31 9.69
N ASP A 219 -2.12 8.10 10.76
CA ASP A 219 -3.12 9.15 10.94
C ASP A 219 -2.77 10.38 10.09
N ALA A 220 -3.79 11.16 9.71
CA ALA A 220 -3.65 12.35 8.87
C ALA A 220 -2.70 13.43 9.42
N SER A 221 -2.42 13.45 10.74
CA SER A 221 -1.43 14.37 11.32
C SER A 221 0.02 14.02 11.00
N GLU A 222 0.31 12.75 10.67
CA GLU A 222 1.64 12.34 10.20
C GLU A 222 1.81 12.62 8.70
N GLU A 223 0.72 12.71 7.94
CA GLU A 223 0.70 13.09 6.51
C GLU A 223 1.21 14.52 6.29
N GLU A 224 0.87 15.45 7.19
CA GLU A 224 1.35 16.83 7.17
C GLU A 224 2.85 16.96 7.50
N ALA A 225 3.42 15.98 8.21
CA ALA A 225 4.83 15.95 8.57
C ALA A 225 5.72 15.36 7.47
N ILE A 226 5.14 14.75 6.43
CA ILE A 226 5.87 14.32 5.24
C ILE A 226 6.24 15.58 4.46
N ASP A 227 7.53 15.89 4.40
CA ASP A 227 8.03 17.06 3.69
C ASP A 227 7.84 16.91 2.18
N TRP A 228 6.71 17.33 1.63
CA TRP A 228 6.42 17.25 0.19
C TRP A 228 7.30 18.14 -0.70
N SER A 229 8.24 18.92 -0.15
CA SER A 229 9.07 19.87 -0.91
C SER A 229 9.94 19.23 -1.98
N HIS A 230 10.25 17.93 -1.86
CA HIS A 230 10.98 17.18 -2.88
C HIS A 230 10.09 16.66 -4.03
N MET A 231 8.77 16.71 -3.89
CA MET A 231 7.81 16.22 -4.90
C MET A 231 7.38 17.30 -5.91
N PHE A 232 7.66 18.58 -5.61
CA PHE A 232 7.40 19.69 -6.52
C PHE A 232 8.72 20.29 -7.05
N PRO A 233 8.82 20.64 -8.34
CA PRO A 233 9.95 21.41 -8.85
C PRO A 233 10.15 22.67 -8.01
N ARG A 234 11.41 23.01 -7.69
CA ARG A 234 11.80 24.12 -6.77
C ARG A 234 11.24 25.51 -7.12
N ASP A 235 10.60 25.64 -8.28
CA ASP A 235 10.08 26.89 -8.83
C ASP A 235 8.55 27.05 -8.66
N MET A 236 7.85 26.12 -7.99
CA MET A 236 6.47 26.39 -7.57
C MET A 236 6.43 27.16 -6.25
N PRO A 237 5.62 28.23 -6.14
CA PRO A 237 5.41 28.89 -4.86
C PRO A 237 4.83 27.88 -3.87
N ASN A 238 5.41 27.82 -2.66
CA ASN A 238 4.85 27.06 -1.56
C ASN A 238 3.34 27.37 -1.47
N PRO A 239 2.48 26.36 -1.30
CA PRO A 239 1.06 26.61 -1.07
C PRO A 239 0.95 27.55 0.12
N ILE A 240 0.41 28.74 -0.11
CA ILE A 240 0.09 29.69 0.95
C ILE A 240 -1.03 29.02 1.74
N ILE A 241 -0.68 28.48 2.90
CA ILE A 241 -1.65 28.00 3.89
C ILE A 241 -2.29 29.28 4.45
N PRO A 242 -3.58 29.57 4.16
CA PRO A 242 -4.23 30.73 4.74
C PRO A 242 -4.35 30.53 6.25
N VAL A 243 -3.87 31.53 7.00
CA VAL A 243 -3.90 31.61 8.47
C VAL A 243 -5.31 31.63 9.02
#